data_AF-A0A7C0V1S1-F1
#
_entry.id   AF-A0A7C0V1S1-F1
#
_cell.length_a   1.000
_cell.length_b   1.000
_cell.length_c   1.000
_cell.angle_alpha   90.00
_cell.angle_beta   90.00
_cell.angle_gamma   90.00
#
_symmetry.space_group_name_H-M   'P 1'
#
loop_
_entity.id
_entity.type
_entity.pdbx_description
1 polymer ?
#
loop_
_entity_poly.entity_id
_entity_poly.type
_entity_poly.pdbx_seq_one_letter_code
_entity_poly.pdbx_strand_id
1 'polypeptide(L)' 'MFIGPPRLTRFEKARIVGARALQISMGAPVLLPPEETPKSPIEIALKELKLGILPITIRRTLPDGTYQDIPLRWLLQGAS' A
#
# COMPACT_ATOMS: atom_id res chain seq x y z
N MET A 1 -5.93 -9.28 17.72
CA MET A 1 -4.47 -9.45 17.53
C MET A 1 -4.22 -9.60 16.03
N PHE A 2 -3.36 -8.79 15.44
CA PHE A 2 -3.02 -8.93 14.02
C PHE A 2 -2.00 -10.06 13.85
N ILE A 3 -2.11 -10.82 12.76
CA ILE A 3 -1.06 -11.74 12.35
C ILE A 3 0.15 -10.87 11.94
N GLY A 4 1.27 -11.07 12.63
CA GLY A 4 2.49 -10.28 12.42
C GLY A 4 2.49 -8.90 13.10
N PRO A 5 3.47 -8.03 12.78
CA PRO A 5 3.63 -6.74 13.45
C PRO A 5 2.47 -5.78 13.12
N PRO A 6 2.06 -4.88 14.04
CA PRO A 6 0.97 -3.91 13.83
C PRO A 6 1.34 -2.76 12.88
N ARG A 7 2.39 -2.94 12.08
CA ARG A 7 2.98 -1.95 11.16
C ARG A 7 3.25 -2.59 9.81
N LEU A 8 3.28 -1.75 8.78
CA LEU A 8 3.64 -2.16 7.43
C LEU A 8 5.11 -2.58 7.37
N THR A 9 5.39 -3.79 6.90
CA THR A 9 6.76 -4.27 6.71
C THR A 9 7.41 -3.61 5.49
N ARG A 10 8.75 -3.58 5.43
CA ARG A 10 9.48 -3.06 4.27
C ARG A 10 9.15 -3.84 2.99
N PHE A 11 8.90 -5.14 3.08
CA PHE A 11 8.53 -6.01 1.95
C PHE A 11 7.13 -5.70 1.44
N GLU A 12 6.14 -5.59 2.33
CA GLU A 12 4.77 -5.19 1.97
C GLU A 12 4.76 -3.80 1.33
N LYS A 13 5.48 -2.84 1.92
CA LYS A 13 5.63 -1.49 1.38
C LYS A 13 6.18 -1.52 -0.05
N ALA A 14 7.28 -2.23 -0.29
CA ALA A 14 7.88 -2.34 -1.61
C ALA A 14 6.91 -2.96 -2.63
N ARG A 15 6.19 -4.02 -2.23
CA ARG A 15 5.23 -4.71 -3.11
C ARG A 15 4.02 -3.84 -3.46
N ILE A 16 3.48 -3.10 -2.49
CA ILE A 16 2.37 -2.16 -2.73
C ILE A 16 2.79 -1.06 -3.70
N VAL A 17 3.94 -0.44 -3.46
CA VAL A 17 4.46 0.63 -4.34
C VAL A 17 4.71 0.10 -5.75
N GLY A 18 5.34 -1.07 -5.88
CA GLY A 18 5.60 -1.67 -7.19
C GLY A 18 4.31 -2.01 -7.96
N ALA A 19 3.36 -2.67 -7.30
CA ALA A 19 2.07 -2.99 -7.91
C ALA A 19 1.29 -1.73 -8.31
N ARG A 20 1.29 -0.70 -7.45
CA ARG A 20 0.58 0.55 -7.73
C ARG A 20 1.25 1.35 -8.84
N ALA A 21 2.57 1.42 -8.86
CA ALA A 21 3.31 2.06 -9.95
C ALA A 21 3.02 1.37 -11.29
N LEU A 22 2.94 0.03 -11.32
CA LEU A 22 2.55 -0.71 -12.51
C LEU A 22 1.14 -0.35 -12.98
N GLN A 23 0.16 -0.29 -12.07
CA GLN A 23 -1.21 0.12 -12.40
C GLN A 23 -1.23 1.51 -13.07
N ILE A 24 -0.49 2.48 -12.51
CA ILE A 24 -0.40 3.84 -13.05
C ILE A 24 0.24 3.83 -14.44
N SER A 25 1.32 3.07 -14.63
CA SER A 25 1.96 2.90 -15.95
C SER A 25 1.03 2.27 -16.98
N MET A 26 0.05 1.46 -16.55
CA MET A 26 -0.99 0.87 -17.41
C MET A 26 -2.19 1.81 -17.64
N GLY A 27 -2.13 3.06 -17.18
CA GLY A 27 -3.20 4.05 -17.35
C GLY A 27 -4.30 4.01 -16.30
N ALA A 28 -4.08 3.34 -15.16
CA ALA A 28 -5.03 3.39 -14.05
C ALA A 28 -5.17 4.82 -13.50
N PRO A 29 -6.36 5.21 -13.02
CA PRO A 29 -6.59 6.55 -12.48
C PRO A 29 -5.74 6.79 -11.23
N VAL A 30 -5.13 7.97 -11.17
CA VAL A 30 -4.36 8.47 -10.03
C VAL A 30 -5.33 9.14 -9.04
N LEU A 31 -5.19 8.85 -7.75
CA LEU A 31 -6.04 9.39 -6.68
C LEU A 31 -5.53 10.72 -6.10
N LEU A 32 -4.35 11.16 -6.52
CA LEU A 32 -3.78 12.46 -6.13
C LEU A 32 -4.42 13.62 -6.89
N PRO A 33 -4.49 14.81 -6.28
CA PRO A 33 -4.86 16.02 -7.00
C PRO A 33 -3.81 16.34 -8.10
N PRO A 34 -4.22 16.97 -9.22
CA PRO A 34 -3.34 17.27 -10.35
C PRO A 34 -2.11 18.10 -9.96
N GLU A 35 -2.28 19.03 -9.02
CA GLU A 35 -1.22 19.92 -8.53
C GLU A 35 -0.08 19.18 -7.83
N GLU A 36 -0.39 18.03 -7.22
CA GLU A 36 0.57 17.23 -6.47
C GLU A 36 1.07 16.01 -7.24
N THR A 37 0.64 15.81 -8.49
CA THR A 37 0.92 14.59 -9.26
C THR A 37 2.30 14.68 -9.92
N PRO A 38 3.32 13.92 -9.43
CA PRO A 38 4.63 13.88 -10.07
C PRO A 38 4.58 13.14 -11.41
N LYS A 39 5.63 13.29 -12.23
CA LYS A 39 5.73 12.64 -13.55
C LYS A 39 6.03 11.15 -13.49
N SER A 40 6.62 10.67 -12.39
CA SER A 40 7.04 9.28 -12.23
C SER A 40 5.95 8.43 -11.57
N PRO A 41 5.54 7.28 -12.16
CA PRO A 41 4.57 6.36 -11.56
C PRO A 41 4.95 5.88 -10.16
N ILE A 42 6.24 5.71 -9.90
CA ILE A 42 6.76 5.29 -8.59
C ILE A 42 6.55 6.40 -7.55
N GLU A 43 6.81 7.65 -7.92
CA GLU A 43 6.62 8.78 -7.01
C GLU A 43 5.14 9.01 -6.70
N ILE A 44 4.28 8.85 -7.71
CA ILE A 44 2.81 8.90 -7.53
C ILE A 44 2.40 7.82 -6.52
N ALA A 45 2.79 6.56 -6.74
CA ALA A 45 2.46 5.45 -5.84
C ALA A 45 2.97 5.66 -4.41
N LEU A 46 4.17 6.23 -4.24
CA LEU A 46 4.72 6.57 -2.93
C LEU A 46 3.92 7.66 -2.22
N LYS A 47 3.47 8.70 -2.93
CA LYS A 47 2.62 9.76 -2.38
C LYS A 47 1.24 9.22 -1.99
N GLU A 48 0.59 8.45 -2.86
CA GLU A 48 -0.71 7.83 -2.55
C GLU A 48 -0.62 6.91 -1.32
N LEU A 49 0.47 6.13 -1.21
CA LEU A 49 0.72 5.29 -0.05
C LEU A 49 0.92 6.12 1.23
N LYS A 50 1.67 7.22 1.17
CA LYS A 50 1.88 8.12 2.32
C LYS A 50 0.58 8.77 2.80
N LEU A 51 -0.31 9.15 1.89
CA LEU A 51 -1.62 9.70 2.22
C LEU A 51 -2.61 8.62 2.72
N GLY A 52 -2.29 7.34 2.54
CA GLY A 52 -3.14 6.23 2.97
C GLY A 52 -4.47 6.15 2.21
N ILE A 53 -4.53 6.70 0.99
CA ILE A 53 -5.74 6.76 0.16
C ILE A 53 -5.92 5.52 -0.74
N LEU A 54 -4.93 4.63 -0.78
CA LEU A 54 -4.98 3.40 -1.58
C LEU A 54 -5.97 2.39 -0.98
N PRO A 55 -7.00 1.94 -1.72
CA PRO A 55 -7.95 0.93 -1.26
C PRO A 55 -7.35 -0.48 -1.39
N ILE A 56 -6.31 -0.77 -0.60
CA ILE A 56 -5.57 -2.03 -0.63
C ILE A 56 -5.72 -2.77 0.71
N THR A 57 -5.92 -4.08 0.63
CA THR A 57 -5.93 -5.01 1.76
C THR A 57 -4.73 -5.94 1.64
N ILE A 58 -4.02 -6.15 2.75
CA ILE A 58 -2.87 -7.04 2.82
C ILE A 58 -3.32 -8.36 3.44
N ARG A 59 -3.16 -9.45 2.70
CA ARG A 59 -3.35 -10.80 3.23
C ARG A 59 -2.03 -11.30 3.81
N ARG A 60 -1.99 -11.56 5.11
CA ARG A 60 -0.87 -12.24 5.77
C ARG A 60 -1.23 -13.68 6.03
N THR A 61 -0.47 -14.59 5.46
CA THR A 61 -0.64 -16.04 5.59
C THR A 61 0.40 -16.60 6.57
N LEU A 62 -0.03 -17.43 7.51
CA LEU A 62 0.85 -18.18 8.39
C LEU A 62 1.26 -19.52 7.73
N PRO A 63 2.33 -20.18 8.22
CA PRO A 63 2.78 -21.47 7.70
C PRO A 63 1.74 -22.60 7.83
N ASP A 64 0.80 -22.45 8.76
CA ASP A 64 -0.32 -23.38 8.99
C ASP A 64 -1.46 -23.22 7.96
N GLY A 65 -1.34 -22.26 7.03
CA GLY A 65 -2.34 -21.97 6.00
C GLY A 65 -3.45 -21.03 6.45
N THR A 66 -3.47 -20.61 7.72
CA THR A 66 -4.39 -19.56 8.18
C THR A 66 -3.98 -18.21 7.60
N TYR A 67 -4.94 -17.32 7.39
CA TYR A 67 -4.66 -15.99 6.88
C TYR A 67 -5.52 -14.92 7.54
N GLN A 68 -5.02 -13.70 7.51
CA GLN A 68 -5.77 -12.52 7.93
C GLN A 68 -5.65 -11.43 6.88
N ASP A 69 -6.81 -10.88 6.53
CA ASP A 69 -6.94 -9.74 5.63
C ASP A 69 -6.92 -8.46 6.46
N ILE A 70 -5.86 -7.67 6.31
CA ILE A 70 -5.58 -6.46 7.10
C ILE A 70 -5.68 -5.24 6.18
N PRO A 71 -6.63 -4.32 6.41
CA PRO A 71 -6.69 -3.06 5.68
C PRO A 71 -5.40 -2.24 5.85
N LEU A 72 -4.87 -1.71 4.74
CA LEU A 72 -3.63 -0.91 4.75
C LEU A 72 -3.72 0.28 5.72
N ARG A 73 -4.90 0.92 5.80
CA ARG A 73 -5.14 2.07 6.68
C ARG A 73 -4.82 1.77 8.14
N TRP A 74 -5.07 0.55 8.61
CA TRP A 74 -4.79 0.15 9.99
C TRP A 74 -3.28 0.01 10.24
N LEU A 75 -2.53 -0.50 9.27
CA LEU A 75 -1.08 -0.67 9.35
C LEU A 75 -0.31 0.65 9.24
N LEU A 76 -0.92 1.68 8.64
CA LEU A 76 -0.36 3.04 8.59
C LEU A 76 -0.60 3.81 9.89
N GLN A 77 -1.72 3.57 10.60
CA GLN A 77 -2.01 4.22 11.89
C GLN A 77 -1.20 3.67 13.06
N GLY A 78 -0.81 2.39 13.03
CA GLY A 78 0.00 1.76 14.07
C GLY A 78 1.50 2.14 14.08
N ALA A 79 1.91 3.13 13.29
CA ALA A 79 3.29 3.61 13.19
C ALA A 79 3.55 4.93 13.95
N SER A 80 2.61 5.39 14.78
CA SER A 80 2.78 6.52 15.71
C SER A 80 3.26 6.07 17.07
#